data_AF-A0A2J4ZDX5-F1
#
_entry.id   AF-A0A2J4ZDX5-F1
#
_cell.length_a   1.000
_cell.length_b   1.000
_cell.length_c   1.000
_cell.angle_alpha   90.00
_cell.angle_beta   90.00
_cell.angle_gamma   90.00
#
_symmetry.space_group_name_H-M   'P 1'
#
loop_
_entity.id
_entity.type
_entity.pdbx_description
1 polymer ?
#
loop_
_entity_poly.entity_id
_entity_poly.type
_entity_poly.pdbx_seq_one_letter_code
_entity_poly.pdbx_strand_id
1 'polypeptide(L)'
;MIALTAGKPAPLGASYDGKGVNFALFSAHAERVELCVFDELGNERRVDLPARSGDIWHGWLADVGPGLRYGYRVHGPWDPAQGHRFNPAKLLLDPCCHQVDGGLPDDERLHGGDRVPDGRDSAAIAPKSRVIDLHY
;
A
#
# COMPACT_ATOMS: atom_id res chain seq x y z
N MET A 1 5.02 -17.40 7.61
CA MET A 1 3.77 -16.73 7.17
C MET A 1 3.90 -15.28 7.57
N ILE A 2 3.75 -14.33 6.64
CA ILE A 2 3.81 -12.88 6.98
C ILE A 2 2.50 -12.56 7.71
N ALA A 3 2.60 -12.05 8.92
CA ALA A 3 1.45 -11.67 9.74
C ALA A 3 1.68 -10.29 10.32
N LEU A 4 0.67 -9.43 10.22
CA LEU A 4 0.68 -8.09 10.80
C LEU A 4 0.05 -8.16 12.21
N THR A 5 0.64 -7.45 13.16
CA THR A 5 -0.07 -7.07 14.40
C THR A 5 -0.73 -5.71 14.21
N ALA A 6 -1.52 -5.26 15.20
CA ALA A 6 -2.27 -4.01 15.09
C ALA A 6 -1.40 -2.79 14.79
N GLY A 7 -0.16 -2.71 15.29
CA GLY A 7 0.66 -1.50 15.12
C GLY A 7 0.02 -0.25 15.73
N LYS A 8 0.27 0.91 15.14
CA LYS A 8 -0.21 2.22 15.59
C LYS A 8 -0.75 3.04 14.41
N PRO A 9 -1.79 3.89 14.62
CA PRO A 9 -2.35 4.75 13.58
C PRO A 9 -1.47 5.97 13.25
N ALA A 10 -0.30 6.10 13.87
CA ALA A 10 0.61 7.21 13.66
C ALA A 10 2.07 6.77 13.88
N PRO A 11 3.03 7.44 13.22
CA PRO A 11 2.83 8.45 12.16
C PRO A 11 2.27 7.83 10.87
N LEU A 12 1.74 8.65 9.96
CA LEU A 12 1.31 8.20 8.64
C LEU A 12 2.50 7.73 7.80
N GLY A 13 2.25 6.78 6.90
CA GLY A 13 3.27 6.15 6.07
C GLY A 13 3.89 4.92 6.74
N ALA A 14 5.07 4.54 6.26
CA ALA A 14 5.86 3.44 6.81
C ALA A 14 6.97 3.98 7.72
N SER A 15 7.03 3.49 8.96
CA SER A 15 8.02 3.86 9.97
C SER A 15 8.73 2.65 10.53
N TYR A 16 10.05 2.60 10.34
CA TYR A 16 10.91 1.57 10.91
C TYR A 16 11.26 1.91 12.37
N ASP A 17 11.19 0.93 13.27
CA ASP A 17 11.45 1.12 14.71
C ASP A 17 12.68 0.34 15.25
N GLY A 18 13.49 -0.22 14.35
CA GLY A 18 14.63 -1.06 14.69
C GLY A 18 14.31 -2.57 14.80
N LYS A 19 13.03 -2.95 14.86
CA LYS A 19 12.59 -4.36 14.94
C LYS A 19 11.60 -4.73 13.84
N GLY A 20 10.90 -3.75 13.29
CA GLY A 20 9.91 -3.93 12.26
C GLY A 20 9.46 -2.60 11.69
N VAL A 21 8.42 -2.65 10.86
CA VAL A 21 7.86 -1.47 10.21
C VAL A 21 6.38 -1.35 10.57
N ASN A 22 6.03 -0.18 11.12
CA ASN A 22 4.65 0.25 11.28
C ASN A 22 4.15 0.90 9.99
N PHE A 23 2.99 0.48 9.50
CA PHE A 23 2.31 1.07 8.35
C PHE A 23 1.03 1.74 8.82
N ALA A 24 0.78 2.97 8.38
CA ALA A 24 -0.46 3.70 8.64
C ALA A 24 -0.94 4.46 7.39
N LEU A 25 -2.15 4.15 6.93
CA LEU A 25 -2.75 4.70 5.71
C LEU A 25 -4.11 5.32 6.03
N PHE A 26 -4.31 6.58 5.66
CA PHE A 26 -5.63 7.20 5.70
C PHE A 26 -6.52 6.69 4.55
N SER A 27 -7.72 6.20 4.88
CA SER A 27 -8.79 5.99 3.91
C SER A 27 -10.15 5.86 4.60
N ALA A 28 -10.96 6.92 4.53
CA ALA A 28 -12.28 6.95 5.17
C ALA A 28 -13.29 5.97 4.52
N HIS A 29 -13.21 5.80 3.20
CA HIS A 29 -14.19 5.03 2.42
C HIS A 29 -13.69 3.64 2.00
N ALA A 30 -12.48 3.24 2.39
CA ALA A 30 -12.02 1.88 2.17
C ALA A 30 -12.84 0.89 2.99
N GLU A 31 -13.05 -0.29 2.43
CA GLU A 31 -13.66 -1.44 3.09
C GLU A 31 -12.60 -2.45 3.55
N ARG A 32 -11.44 -2.50 2.86
CA ARG A 32 -10.29 -3.32 3.20
C ARG A 32 -9.03 -2.71 2.61
N VAL A 33 -7.92 -2.77 3.35
CA VAL A 33 -6.59 -2.35 2.87
C VAL A 33 -5.64 -3.52 2.97
N GLU A 34 -5.05 -3.90 1.84
CA GLU A 34 -3.97 -4.89 1.78
C GLU A 34 -2.63 -4.16 1.67
N LEU A 35 -1.72 -4.44 2.61
CA LEU A 35 -0.30 -4.17 2.45
C LEU A 35 0.28 -5.18 1.46
N CYS A 36 0.92 -4.69 0.41
CA CYS A 36 1.60 -5.49 -0.60
C CYS A 36 3.10 -5.32 -0.41
N VAL A 37 3.82 -6.38 -0.06
CA VAL A 37 5.29 -6.39 0.06
C VAL A 37 5.91 -7.20 -1.06
N PHE A 38 7.09 -6.79 -1.51
CA PHE A 38 7.77 -7.40 -2.65
C PHE A 38 9.14 -7.95 -2.24
N ASP A 39 9.44 -9.18 -2.64
CA ASP A 39 10.77 -9.75 -2.50
C ASP A 39 11.73 -9.27 -3.61
N GLU A 40 12.99 -9.71 -3.55
CA GLU A 40 14.03 -9.32 -4.52
C GLU A 40 13.73 -9.77 -5.96
N LEU A 41 12.97 -10.86 -6.11
CA LEU A 41 12.53 -11.38 -7.41
C LEU A 41 11.27 -10.67 -7.93
N GLY A 42 10.71 -9.75 -7.14
CA GLY A 42 9.50 -9.00 -7.47
C GLY A 42 8.21 -9.76 -7.18
N ASN A 43 8.26 -10.88 -6.45
CA ASN A 43 7.04 -11.59 -6.07
C ASN A 43 6.27 -10.79 -5.01
N GLU A 44 4.99 -10.59 -5.26
CA GLU A 44 4.09 -9.88 -4.36
C GLU A 44 3.55 -10.83 -3.27
N ARG A 45 3.55 -10.34 -2.03
CA ARG A 45 2.81 -10.95 -0.92
C ARG A 45 1.87 -9.91 -0.34
N ARG A 46 0.60 -10.28 -0.17
CA ARG A 46 -0.47 -9.40 0.29
C ARG A 46 -0.92 -9.81 1.68
N VAL A 47 -1.09 -8.84 2.58
CA VAL A 47 -1.58 -9.06 3.94
C VAL A 47 -2.52 -7.91 4.31
N ASP A 48 -3.67 -8.21 4.89
CA ASP A 48 -4.60 -7.19 5.35
C ASP A 48 -4.00 -6.35 6.48
N LEU A 49 -4.21 -5.03 6.43
CA LEU A 49 -3.99 -4.17 7.60
C LEU A 49 -5.07 -4.52 8.64
N PRO A 50 -4.68 -5.04 9.82
CA PRO A 50 -5.63 -5.68 10.74
C PRO A 50 -6.41 -4.69 11.61
N ALA A 51 -5.98 -3.44 11.72
CA ALA A 51 -6.57 -2.46 12.62
C ALA A 51 -6.94 -1.16 11.91
N ARG A 52 -7.98 -0.51 12.43
CA ARG A 52 -8.45 0.80 11.98
C ARG A 52 -8.81 1.66 13.19
N SER A 53 -8.20 2.84 13.29
CA SER A 53 -8.50 3.86 14.30
C SER A 53 -9.00 5.13 13.61
N GLY A 54 -10.29 5.44 13.75
CA GLY A 54 -10.95 6.46 12.92
C GLY A 54 -10.87 6.07 11.44
N ASP A 55 -10.26 6.93 10.63
CA ASP A 55 -10.07 6.69 9.19
C ASP A 55 -8.66 6.21 8.83
N ILE A 56 -7.85 5.86 9.84
CA ILE A 56 -6.50 5.35 9.63
C ILE A 56 -6.49 3.83 9.74
N TRP A 57 -6.09 3.16 8.68
CA TRP A 57 -5.77 1.74 8.65
C TRP A 57 -4.33 1.53 9.05
N HIS A 58 -4.04 0.55 9.89
CA HIS A 58 -2.70 0.35 10.39
C HIS A 58 -2.37 -1.11 10.72
N GLY A 59 -1.07 -1.40 10.69
CA GLY A 59 -0.49 -2.69 11.03
C GLY A 59 1.01 -2.59 11.24
N TRP A 60 1.59 -3.53 11.98
CA TRP A 60 3.03 -3.62 12.20
C TRP A 60 3.58 -4.97 11.80
N LEU A 61 4.65 -4.96 11.02
CA LEU A 61 5.32 -6.14 10.49
C LEU A 61 6.69 -6.31 11.14
N ALA A 62 6.92 -7.46 11.76
CA ALA A 62 8.20 -7.82 12.37
C ALA A 62 9.28 -8.18 11.34
N ASP A 63 10.53 -8.06 11.75
CA ASP A 63 11.70 -8.62 11.06
C ASP A 63 11.89 -8.11 9.62
N VAL A 64 11.40 -6.90 9.35
CA VAL A 64 11.61 -6.16 8.11
C VAL A 64 12.15 -4.78 8.43
N GLY A 65 12.77 -4.13 7.44
CA GLY A 65 13.43 -2.86 7.67
C GLY A 65 13.66 -2.03 6.41
N PRO A 66 14.58 -1.05 6.48
CA PRO A 66 14.91 -0.17 5.37
C PRO A 66 15.27 -0.96 4.12
N GLY A 67 14.79 -0.47 2.98
CA GLY A 67 14.94 -1.14 1.69
C GLY A 67 13.75 -1.99 1.27
N LEU A 68 12.85 -2.35 2.20
CA LEU A 68 11.62 -3.09 1.89
C LEU A 68 10.77 -2.30 0.88
N ARG A 69 10.42 -2.97 -0.21
CA ARG A 69 9.49 -2.47 -1.24
C ARG A 69 8.07 -2.82 -0.87
N TYR A 70 7.18 -1.83 -0.92
CA TYR A 70 5.77 -2.03 -0.59
C TYR A 70 4.84 -1.13 -1.43
N GLY A 71 3.55 -1.43 -1.34
CA GLY A 71 2.45 -0.60 -1.82
C GLY A 71 1.14 -1.07 -1.19
N TYR A 72 0.02 -0.50 -1.63
CA TYR A 72 -1.30 -0.87 -1.12
C TYR A 72 -2.25 -1.30 -2.23
N ARG A 73 -3.15 -2.22 -1.90
CA ARG A 73 -4.39 -2.45 -2.66
C ARG A 73 -5.56 -2.12 -1.77
N VAL A 74 -6.40 -1.22 -2.24
CA VAL A 74 -7.49 -0.66 -1.44
C VAL A 74 -8.82 -1.07 -2.06
N HIS A 75 -9.61 -1.76 -1.27
CA HIS A 75 -10.95 -2.24 -1.62
C HIS A 75 -11.99 -1.23 -1.12
N GLY A 76 -13.08 -1.13 -1.85
CA GLY A 76 -14.18 -0.24 -1.54
C GLY A 76 -15.09 -0.08 -2.76
N PRO A 77 -16.04 0.87 -2.71
CA PRO A 77 -17.00 1.07 -3.79
C PRO A 77 -16.34 1.52 -5.10
N TRP A 78 -16.78 0.93 -6.22
CA TRP A 78 -16.63 1.54 -7.54
C TRP A 78 -17.96 2.18 -7.93
N ASP A 79 -18.08 3.48 -7.63
CA ASP A 79 -19.20 4.32 -8.02
C ASP A 79 -18.67 5.66 -8.56
N PRO A 80 -18.31 5.72 -9.85
CA PRO A 80 -17.78 6.93 -10.45
C PRO A 80 -18.73 8.13 -10.38
N ALA A 81 -20.04 7.90 -10.28
CA ALA A 81 -21.03 8.98 -10.16
C ALA A 81 -20.96 9.68 -8.80
N GLN A 82 -20.53 8.96 -7.76
CA GLN A 82 -20.26 9.50 -6.42
C GLN A 82 -18.76 9.76 -6.16
N GLY A 83 -17.91 9.62 -7.19
CA GLY A 83 -16.47 9.82 -7.09
C GLY A 83 -15.69 8.66 -6.44
N HIS A 84 -16.35 7.56 -6.10
CA HIS A 84 -15.69 6.38 -5.56
C HIS A 84 -15.04 5.56 -6.68
N ARG A 85 -13.72 5.37 -6.59
CA ARG A 85 -12.89 4.71 -7.62
C ARG A 85 -11.96 3.65 -7.05
N PHE A 86 -12.39 2.93 -6.02
CA PHE A 86 -11.59 1.86 -5.44
C PHE A 86 -11.39 0.73 -6.44
N ASN A 87 -10.14 0.42 -6.74
CA ASN A 87 -9.78 -0.65 -7.69
C ASN A 87 -8.57 -1.43 -7.16
N PRO A 88 -8.78 -2.59 -6.50
CA PRO A 88 -7.70 -3.37 -5.93
C PRO A 88 -6.82 -4.06 -6.98
N ALA A 89 -7.17 -4.04 -8.28
CA ALA A 89 -6.27 -4.47 -9.34
C ALA A 89 -5.08 -3.51 -9.52
N LYS A 90 -5.20 -2.26 -9.03
CA LYS A 90 -4.15 -1.25 -9.12
C LYS A 90 -3.34 -1.22 -7.84
N LEU A 91 -2.03 -1.42 -7.96
CA LEU A 91 -1.10 -1.17 -6.88
C LEU A 91 -0.93 0.33 -6.67
N LEU A 92 -1.15 0.79 -5.45
CA LEU A 92 -1.04 2.19 -5.04
C LEU A 92 0.27 2.43 -4.28
N LEU A 93 0.89 3.58 -4.54
CA LEU A 93 1.95 4.10 -3.68
C LEU A 93 1.36 4.57 -2.35
N ASP A 94 2.18 4.49 -1.30
CA ASP A 94 1.90 5.19 -0.05
C ASP A 94 2.03 6.72 -0.28
N PRO A 95 0.96 7.51 -0.05
CA PRO A 95 1.01 8.96 -0.20
C PRO A 95 2.03 9.64 0.72
N CYS A 96 2.42 8.98 1.80
CA CYS A 96 3.38 9.44 2.79
C CYS A 96 4.74 8.72 2.70
N CYS A 97 5.02 7.98 1.62
CA CYS A 97 6.37 7.40 1.47
C CYS A 97 7.44 8.48 1.31
N HIS A 98 8.62 8.19 1.87
CA HIS A 98 9.79 9.06 1.73
C HIS A 98 10.66 8.72 0.53
N GLN A 99 10.49 7.53 -0.05
CA GLN A 99 11.19 7.11 -1.25
C GLN A 99 10.27 6.28 -2.15
N VAL A 100 10.35 6.56 -3.45
CA VAL A 100 9.72 5.77 -4.52
C VAL A 100 10.83 5.04 -5.27
N ASP A 101 10.60 3.76 -5.58
CA ASP A 101 11.48 2.89 -6.35
C ASP A 101 10.83 2.52 -7.69
N GLY A 102 11.58 2.70 -8.78
CA GLY A 102 11.12 2.52 -10.16
C GLY A 102 10.64 3.80 -10.85
N GLY A 103 10.52 3.72 -12.17
CA GLY A 103 9.96 4.80 -12.99
C GLY A 103 8.44 4.70 -13.12
N LEU A 104 7.84 5.73 -13.73
CA LEU A 104 6.43 5.74 -14.11
C LEU A 104 6.32 5.60 -15.63
N PRO A 105 6.16 4.38 -16.16
CA PRO A 105 6.02 4.18 -17.60
C PRO A 105 4.66 4.71 -18.07
N ASP A 106 4.60 5.13 -19.34
CA ASP A 106 3.32 5.33 -20.02
C ASP A 106 2.75 3.96 -20.41
N ASP A 107 1.88 3.42 -19.54
CA ASP A 107 1.27 2.10 -19.71
C ASP A 107 -0.19 2.12 -19.25
N GLU A 108 -1.10 1.67 -20.11
CA GLU A 108 -2.54 1.67 -19.85
C GLU A 108 -2.94 0.90 -18.59
N ARG A 109 -2.13 -0.06 -18.12
CA ARG A 109 -2.43 -0.81 -16.89
C ARG A 109 -2.47 0.08 -15.65
N LEU A 110 -1.82 1.25 -15.69
CA LEU A 110 -1.89 2.26 -14.63
C LEU A 110 -3.25 2.97 -14.59
N HIS A 111 -4.00 2.96 -15.69
CA HIS A 111 -5.32 3.56 -15.72
C HIS A 111 -6.30 2.74 -14.87
N GLY A 112 -7.02 3.40 -13.96
CA GLY A 112 -7.99 2.76 -13.05
C GLY A 112 -9.26 2.27 -13.73
N GLY A 113 -9.57 2.78 -14.92
CA GLY A 113 -10.85 2.61 -15.61
C GLY A 113 -11.71 3.87 -15.51
N ASP A 114 -12.61 4.07 -16.48
CA ASP A 114 -13.48 5.25 -16.54
C ASP A 114 -14.87 4.97 -15.95
N ARG A 115 -15.71 4.25 -16.71
CA ARG A 115 -17.06 3.82 -16.29
C ARG A 115 -17.03 2.52 -15.53
N VAL A 116 -16.14 1.61 -15.93
CA VAL A 116 -15.92 0.30 -15.33
C VAL A 116 -14.47 0.22 -14.84
N PRO A 117 -14.20 -0.49 -13.74
CA PRO A 117 -12.85 -0.65 -13.25
C PRO A 117 -12.03 -1.48 -14.23
N ASP A 118 -10.82 -1.03 -14.54
CA ASP A 118 -9.88 -1.83 -15.31
C ASP A 118 -9.31 -2.94 -14.41
N GLY A 119 -9.59 -4.20 -14.75
CA GLY A 119 -9.19 -5.36 -13.95
C GLY A 119 -7.74 -5.85 -14.14
N ARG A 120 -6.96 -5.24 -15.04
CA ARG A 120 -5.57 -5.65 -15.29
C ARG A 120 -4.69 -5.26 -14.10
N ASP A 121 -3.87 -6.19 -13.64
CA ASP A 121 -2.95 -5.94 -12.53
C ASP A 121 -1.83 -4.97 -12.95
N SER A 122 -1.57 -3.95 -12.12
CA SER A 122 -0.51 -2.98 -12.36
C SER A 122 0.79 -3.28 -11.60
N ALA A 123 0.84 -4.30 -10.73
CA ALA A 123 2.00 -4.57 -9.89
C ALA A 123 3.33 -4.73 -10.66
N ALA A 124 3.31 -5.30 -11.86
CA ALA A 124 4.53 -5.49 -12.66
C ALA A 124 5.17 -4.17 -13.15
N ILE A 125 4.41 -3.08 -13.22
CA ILE A 125 4.83 -1.81 -13.85
C ILE A 125 4.67 -0.58 -12.98
N ALA A 126 3.81 -0.63 -11.95
CA ALA A 126 3.66 0.48 -11.01
C ALA A 126 4.94 0.66 -10.19
N PRO A 127 5.40 1.88 -9.91
CA PRO A 127 6.48 2.09 -8.95
C PRO A 127 6.08 1.59 -7.56
N LYS A 128 7.08 1.36 -6.69
CA LYS A 128 6.89 0.87 -5.32
C LYS A 128 7.31 1.94 -4.32
N SER A 129 6.62 2.02 -3.19
CA SER A 129 7.14 2.75 -2.04
C SER A 129 8.29 1.95 -1.42
N ARG A 130 9.28 2.64 -0.86
CA ARG A 130 10.42 2.01 -0.19
C ARG A 130 10.55 2.51 1.23
N VAL A 131 10.67 1.58 2.17
CA VAL A 131 10.95 1.91 3.58
C VAL A 131 12.36 2.49 3.67
N ILE A 132 12.51 3.59 4.40
CA ILE A 132 13.81 4.19 4.70
C ILE A 132 13.98 4.30 6.22
N ASP A 133 15.23 4.29 6.68
CA ASP A 133 15.52 4.69 8.06
C ASP A 133 15.54 6.21 8.15
N LEU A 134 14.78 6.76 9.08
CA LEU A 134 14.72 8.19 9.36
C LEU A 134 15.52 8.55 10.62
N HIS A 135 16.05 7.55 11.33
CA HIS A 135 16.95 7.80 12.45
C HIS A 135 18.34 8.13 11.87
N TYR A 136 18.79 9.35 12.14
CA TYR A 136 20.14 9.84 11.83
C TYR A 136 21.07 9.66 13.03
#